data_AF-A0A1Y6CGI7-F1
#
_entry.id   AF-A0A1Y6CGI7-F1
#
_cell.length_a   1.000
_cell.length_b   1.000
_cell.length_c   1.000
_cell.angle_alpha   90.00
_cell.angle_beta   90.00
_cell.angle_gamma   90.00
#
_symmetry.space_group_name_H-M   'P 1'
#
loop_
_entity.id
_entity.type
_entity.pdbx_description
1 polymer ?
#
loop_
_entity_poly.entity_id
_entity_poly.type
_entity_poly.pdbx_seq_one_letter_code
_entity_poly.pdbx_strand_id
1 'polypeptide(L)'
;MPVAMSDNEMRCFEVAMRWQRRDLRQALLRSLLPIFPFVGLFHSGASVFKFIYIVVMLLVLPLLVVFWLLRALMLMIVFPYSYIQAYFKPGKLKGPGERNLQGVHNAFSRYLHMSAESYIHCFNDWVAILYGEAIANENRIESYVRFNRMHQSVFGNADVPDARMRNALSMARESISRKLGYY
;
A
#
# COMPACT_ATOMS: atom_id res chain seq x y z
N MET A 1 8.47 24.33 -21.02
CA MET A 1 7.12 24.75 -20.58
C MET A 1 6.53 23.65 -19.72
N PRO A 2 5.89 23.93 -18.58
CA PRO A 2 5.22 22.88 -17.81
C PRO A 2 4.09 22.29 -18.68
N VAL A 3 4.09 20.97 -18.87
CA VAL A 3 3.01 20.26 -19.56
C VAL A 3 1.75 20.41 -18.72
N ALA A 4 0.70 21.00 -19.33
CA ALA A 4 -0.61 21.11 -18.69
C ALA A 4 -1.16 19.70 -18.44
N MET A 5 -1.61 19.43 -17.22
CA MET A 5 -2.20 18.15 -16.84
C MET A 5 -3.57 18.01 -17.50
N SER A 6 -3.87 16.85 -18.07
CA SER A 6 -5.19 16.56 -18.63
C SER A 6 -6.24 16.36 -17.52
N ASP A 7 -7.52 16.49 -17.87
CA ASP A 7 -8.62 16.27 -16.91
C ASP A 7 -8.62 14.84 -16.37
N ASN A 8 -8.31 13.84 -17.20
CA ASN A 8 -8.22 12.45 -16.77
C ASN A 8 -7.06 12.21 -15.79
N GLU A 9 -5.90 12.84 -16.04
CA GLU A 9 -4.77 12.79 -15.10
C GLU A 9 -5.10 13.47 -13.77
N MET A 10 -5.85 14.57 -13.82
CA MET A 10 -6.34 15.24 -12.60
C MET A 10 -7.24 14.30 -11.79
N ARG A 11 -8.18 13.64 -12.46
CA ARG A 11 -9.06 12.65 -11.84
C ARG A 11 -8.27 11.52 -11.21
N CYS A 12 -7.25 11.00 -11.89
CA CYS A 12 -6.34 10.01 -11.32
C CYS A 12 -5.66 10.51 -10.04
N PHE A 13 -5.19 11.76 -10.02
CA PHE A 13 -4.60 12.36 -8.83
C PHE A 13 -5.62 12.46 -7.69
N GLU A 14 -6.83 12.96 -7.94
CA GLU A 14 -7.89 13.06 -6.94
C GLU A 14 -8.29 11.70 -6.35
N VAL A 15 -8.37 10.67 -7.20
CA VAL A 15 -8.59 9.29 -6.77
C VAL A 15 -7.47 8.80 -5.87
N ALA A 16 -6.21 9.08 -6.23
CA ALA A 16 -5.08 8.70 -5.41
C ALA A 16 -5.12 9.36 -4.03
N MET A 17 -5.47 10.65 -3.96
CA MET A 17 -5.66 11.36 -2.70
C MET A 17 -6.83 10.79 -1.88
N ARG A 18 -7.93 10.35 -2.52
CA ARG A 18 -9.03 9.65 -1.83
C ARG A 18 -8.55 8.34 -1.20
N TRP A 19 -7.78 7.53 -1.92
CA TRP A 19 -7.22 6.29 -1.39
C TRP A 19 -6.21 6.55 -0.27
N GLN A 20 -5.34 7.55 -0.40
CA GLN A 20 -4.42 7.95 0.66
C GLN A 20 -5.15 8.32 1.95
N ARG A 21 -6.27 9.06 1.86
CA ARG A 21 -7.10 9.39 3.03
C ARG A 21 -7.72 8.14 3.68
N ARG A 22 -8.16 7.17 2.88
CA ARG A 22 -8.69 5.90 3.39
C ARG A 22 -7.59 5.09 4.08
N ASP A 23 -6.42 5.02 3.46
CA ASP A 23 -5.25 4.31 3.99
C ASP A 23 -4.80 4.90 5.33
N LEU A 24 -4.71 6.23 5.43
CA LEU A 24 -4.38 6.92 6.69
C LEU A 24 -5.39 6.62 7.80
N ARG A 25 -6.70 6.61 7.49
CA ARG A 25 -7.75 6.25 8.46
C ARG A 25 -7.60 4.80 8.92
N GLN A 26 -7.38 3.88 7.98
CA GLN A 26 -7.17 2.48 8.30
C GLN A 26 -5.90 2.26 9.12
N ALA A 27 -4.81 2.96 8.80
CA ALA A 27 -3.56 2.91 9.56
C ALA A 27 -3.75 3.37 11.00
N LEU A 28 -4.54 4.43 11.24
CA LEU A 28 -4.90 4.89 12.58
C LEU A 28 -5.75 3.83 13.32
N LEU A 29 -6.78 3.28 12.68
CA LEU A 29 -7.62 2.25 13.31
C LEU A 29 -6.81 0.98 13.64
N ARG A 30 -5.92 0.55 12.73
CA ARG A 30 -5.04 -0.61 12.94
C ARG A 30 -4.01 -0.35 14.05
N SER A 31 -3.55 0.88 14.26
CA SER A 31 -2.59 1.19 15.32
C SER A 31 -3.23 1.26 16.70
N LEU A 32 -4.52 1.58 16.77
CA LEU A 32 -5.30 1.52 18.01
C LEU A 32 -5.60 0.09 18.48
N LEU A 33 -5.29 -0.92 17.66
CA LEU A 33 -5.40 -2.32 18.03
C LEU A 33 -4.02 -2.86 18.42
N PRO A 34 -3.85 -3.46 19.60
CA PRO A 34 -2.59 -4.10 19.97
C PRO A 34 -2.36 -5.33 19.07
N ILE A 35 -1.18 -5.38 18.46
CA ILE A 35 -0.76 -6.52 17.63
C ILE A 35 0.14 -7.40 18.49
N PHE A 36 -0.30 -8.62 18.78
CA PHE A 36 0.55 -9.61 19.44
C PHE A 36 1.52 -10.22 18.41
N PRO A 37 2.84 -10.15 18.64
CA PRO A 37 3.79 -10.76 17.71
C PRO A 37 3.71 -12.29 17.81
N PHE A 38 4.02 -13.00 16.73
CA PHE A 38 4.21 -14.48 16.72
C PHE A 38 2.98 -15.36 17.08
N VAL A 39 1.75 -14.89 16.84
CA VAL A 39 0.51 -15.69 17.05
C VAL A 39 0.53 -17.05 16.31
N GLY A 40 1.24 -17.14 15.19
CA GLY A 40 1.40 -18.38 14.42
C GLY A 40 2.19 -19.47 15.15
N LEU A 41 3.21 -19.11 15.94
CA LEU A 41 4.01 -20.08 16.73
C LEU A 41 3.18 -20.71 17.85
N PHE A 42 2.19 -19.98 18.38
CA PHE A 42 1.28 -20.50 19.39
C PHE A 42 0.35 -21.59 18.84
N HIS A 43 -0.07 -21.48 17.58
CA HIS A 43 -1.01 -22.44 16.97
C HIS A 43 -0.31 -23.72 16.49
N SER A 44 0.93 -23.63 16.01
CA SER A 44 1.67 -24.76 15.41
C SER A 44 2.66 -25.47 16.35
N GLY A 45 2.99 -24.89 17.51
CA GLY A 45 4.00 -25.44 18.43
C GLY A 45 3.51 -26.56 19.36
N ALA A 46 4.43 -27.38 19.86
CA ALA A 46 4.17 -28.36 20.93
C ALA A 46 3.85 -27.67 22.27
N SER A 47 3.16 -28.35 23.18
CA SER A 47 2.66 -27.77 24.45
C SER A 47 3.75 -27.09 25.30
N VAL A 48 4.97 -27.63 25.30
CA VAL A 48 6.13 -27.02 26.00
C VAL A 48 6.49 -25.66 25.41
N PHE A 49 6.54 -25.53 24.08
CA PHE A 49 6.81 -24.26 23.42
C PHE A 49 5.70 -23.24 23.67
N LYS A 50 4.43 -23.66 23.76
CA LYS A 50 3.32 -22.77 24.13
C LYS A 50 3.49 -22.21 25.54
N PHE A 51 3.90 -23.05 26.50
CA PHE A 51 4.14 -22.60 27.88
C PHE A 51 5.29 -21.61 27.96
N ILE A 52 6.43 -21.92 27.34
CA ILE A 52 7.59 -21.01 27.28
C ILE A 52 7.18 -19.69 26.63
N TYR A 53 6.43 -19.74 25.52
CA TYR A 53 5.93 -18.56 24.83
C TYR A 53 5.03 -17.70 25.73
N ILE A 54 4.11 -18.30 26.50
CA ILE A 54 3.25 -17.57 27.44
C ILE A 54 4.08 -16.87 28.52
N VAL A 55 5.05 -17.56 29.12
CA VAL A 55 5.91 -16.98 30.16
C VAL A 55 6.74 -15.81 29.61
N VAL A 56 7.36 -15.99 28.44
CA VAL A 56 8.12 -14.92 27.76
C VAL A 56 7.19 -13.75 27.41
N MET A 57 5.99 -14.02 26.89
CA MET A 57 5.02 -12.97 26.58
C MET A 57 4.60 -12.20 27.82
N LEU A 58 4.35 -12.87 28.96
CA LEU A 58 4.01 -12.19 30.22
C LEU A 58 5.15 -11.28 30.70
N LEU A 59 6.40 -11.71 30.56
CA LEU A 59 7.57 -10.91 30.93
C LEU A 59 7.76 -9.69 30.02
N VAL A 60 7.51 -9.84 28.71
CA VAL A 60 7.72 -8.77 27.71
C VAL A 60 6.46 -7.91 27.51
N LEU A 61 5.29 -8.33 28.00
CA LEU A 61 4.01 -7.61 27.91
C LEU A 61 4.10 -6.14 28.32
N PRO A 62 4.68 -5.75 29.48
CA PRO A 62 4.75 -4.33 29.84
C PRO A 62 5.55 -3.51 28.81
N LEU A 63 6.62 -4.08 28.26
CA LEU A 63 7.42 -3.42 27.23
C LEU A 63 6.63 -3.30 25.90
N LEU A 64 5.89 -4.34 25.52
CA LEU A 64 5.02 -4.31 24.33
C LEU A 64 3.93 -3.26 24.47
N VAL A 65 3.31 -3.14 25.65
CA VAL A 65 2.28 -2.13 25.92
C VAL A 65 2.86 -0.73 25.82
N VAL A 66 4.02 -0.46 26.43
CA VAL A 66 4.70 0.84 26.33
C VAL A 66 5.04 1.18 24.88
N PHE A 67 5.61 0.23 24.14
CA PHE A 67 5.95 0.43 22.73
C PHE A 67 4.70 0.69 21.87
N TRP A 68 3.63 -0.05 22.10
CA TRP A 68 2.35 0.14 21.42
C TRP A 68 1.75 1.52 21.73
N LEU A 69 1.75 1.95 22.99
CA LEU A 69 1.28 3.28 23.39
C LEU A 69 2.08 4.40 22.72
N LEU A 70 3.42 4.30 22.72
CA LEU A 70 4.29 5.27 22.06
C LEU A 70 3.98 5.38 20.56
N ARG A 71 3.80 4.23 19.89
CA ARG A 71 3.44 4.18 18.47
C ARG A 71 2.07 4.79 18.20
N ALA A 72 1.07 4.47 19.02
CA ALA A 72 -0.28 4.99 18.89
C ALA A 72 -0.30 6.52 19.09
N LEU A 73 0.43 7.02 20.10
CA LEU A 73 0.55 8.45 20.39
C LEU A 73 1.24 9.20 19.25
N MET A 74 2.36 8.68 18.73
CA MET A 74 3.03 9.24 17.55
C MET A 74 2.08 9.34 16.35
N LEU A 75 1.32 8.27 16.07
CA LEU A 75 0.35 8.27 14.97
C LEU A 75 -0.80 9.25 15.20
N MET A 76 -1.30 9.39 16.43
CA MET A 76 -2.31 10.39 16.75
C MET A 76 -1.84 11.83 16.50
N ILE A 77 -0.56 12.12 16.75
CA ILE A 77 0.04 13.43 16.49
C ILE A 77 0.25 13.68 14.99
N VAL A 78 0.75 12.68 14.26
CA VAL A 78 1.07 12.82 12.83
C VAL A 78 -0.17 12.75 11.94
N PHE A 79 -1.17 11.96 12.33
CA PHE A 79 -2.40 11.73 11.56
C PHE A 79 -3.10 13.01 11.09
N PRO A 80 -3.45 13.99 11.95
CA PRO A 80 -4.19 15.18 11.50
C PRO A 80 -3.42 15.94 10.42
N TYR A 81 -2.10 16.09 10.58
CA TYR A 81 -1.25 16.75 9.59
C TYR A 81 -1.26 16.02 8.25
N SER A 82 -0.98 14.72 8.25
CA SER A 82 -0.97 13.91 7.02
C SER A 82 -2.35 13.82 6.36
N TYR A 83 -3.41 13.76 7.17
CA TYR A 83 -4.78 13.68 6.69
C TYR A 83 -5.24 14.99 6.02
N ILE A 84 -4.92 16.14 6.62
CA ILE A 84 -5.21 17.46 6.08
C ILE A 84 -4.38 17.71 4.81
N GLN A 85 -3.09 17.39 4.84
CA GLN A 85 -2.22 17.50 3.66
C GLN A 85 -2.80 16.72 2.47
N ALA A 86 -3.48 15.60 2.72
CA ALA A 86 -4.10 14.79 1.69
C ALA A 86 -5.34 15.42 1.03
N TYR A 87 -5.82 16.59 1.46
CA TYR A 87 -6.84 17.39 0.77
C TYR A 87 -6.25 18.44 -0.17
N PHE A 88 -5.01 18.86 0.07
CA PHE A 88 -4.40 19.94 -0.68
C PHE A 88 -3.65 19.40 -1.90
N LYS A 89 -3.94 19.99 -3.06
CA LYS A 89 -3.17 19.74 -4.28
C LYS A 89 -1.81 20.47 -4.17
N PRO A 90 -0.67 19.78 -4.32
CA PRO A 90 0.62 20.44 -4.24
C PRO A 90 0.78 21.40 -5.41
N GLY A 91 1.19 22.64 -5.14
CA GLY A 91 1.39 23.67 -6.19
C GLY A 91 2.48 23.32 -7.20
N LYS A 92 3.36 22.37 -6.89
CA LYS A 92 4.41 21.83 -7.78
C LYS A 92 3.96 20.56 -8.53
N LEU A 93 2.68 20.21 -8.51
CA LEU A 93 2.17 19.08 -9.28
C LEU A 93 2.29 19.38 -10.77
N LYS A 94 2.97 18.50 -11.50
CA LYS A 94 3.13 18.58 -12.95
C LYS A 94 2.45 17.39 -13.61
N GLY A 95 1.98 17.57 -14.84
CA GLY A 95 1.51 16.46 -15.68
C GLY A 95 2.61 15.40 -15.88
N PRO A 96 2.22 14.16 -16.21
CA PRO A 96 3.16 13.11 -16.54
C PRO A 96 3.92 13.47 -17.83
N GLY A 97 5.21 13.13 -17.89
CA GLY A 97 6.02 13.31 -19.10
C GLY A 97 5.66 12.30 -20.20
N GLU A 98 5.23 11.11 -19.79
CA GLU A 98 4.77 10.03 -20.68
C GLU A 98 3.28 9.77 -20.44
N ARG A 99 2.48 9.68 -21.51
CA ARG A 99 1.03 9.38 -21.45
C ARG A 99 0.74 7.89 -21.26
N ASN A 100 1.31 7.32 -20.22
CA ASN A 100 1.10 5.92 -19.84
C ASN A 100 0.97 5.81 -18.31
N LEU A 101 0.57 4.65 -17.81
CA LEU A 101 0.41 4.40 -16.36
C LEU A 101 1.71 4.61 -15.58
N GLN A 102 2.86 4.30 -16.18
CA GLN A 102 4.16 4.51 -15.56
C GLN A 102 4.47 6.00 -15.37
N GLY A 103 4.13 6.84 -16.35
CA GLY A 103 4.27 8.29 -16.31
C GLY A 103 3.38 8.91 -15.24
N VAL A 104 2.12 8.48 -15.15
CA VAL A 104 1.19 8.88 -14.09
C VAL A 104 1.74 8.49 -12.72
N HIS A 105 2.19 7.25 -12.55
CA HIS A 105 2.82 6.81 -11.31
C HIS A 105 4.05 7.67 -10.96
N ASN A 106 4.95 7.89 -11.91
CA ASN A 106 6.18 8.64 -11.69
C ASN A 106 5.90 10.11 -11.29
N ALA A 107 4.86 10.72 -11.86
CA ALA A 107 4.44 12.07 -11.54
C ALA A 107 3.88 12.18 -10.12
N PHE A 108 3.09 11.19 -9.68
CA PHE A 108 2.35 11.26 -8.41
C PHE A 108 3.07 10.59 -7.24
N SER A 109 3.96 9.63 -7.48
CA SER A 109 4.63 8.82 -6.44
C SER A 109 5.33 9.63 -5.35
N ARG A 110 5.84 10.82 -5.70
CA ARG A 110 6.47 11.75 -4.74
C ARG A 110 5.53 12.31 -3.69
N TYR A 111 4.23 12.30 -3.96
CA TYR A 111 3.18 12.84 -3.10
C TYR A 111 2.33 11.74 -2.46
N LEU A 112 2.43 10.51 -2.97
CA LEU A 112 1.64 9.38 -2.54
C LEU A 112 2.41 8.52 -1.54
N HIS A 113 1.97 8.55 -0.30
CA HIS A 113 2.42 7.65 0.76
C HIS A 113 1.23 6.79 1.19
N MET A 114 1.08 5.64 0.53
CA MET A 114 0.00 4.69 0.83
C MET A 114 0.53 3.26 0.90
N SER A 115 -0.18 2.40 1.62
CA SER A 115 0.11 0.97 1.67
C SER A 115 0.00 0.30 0.30
N ALA A 116 0.66 -0.86 0.17
CA ALA A 116 0.59 -1.68 -1.05
C ALA A 116 -0.85 -2.10 -1.39
N GLU A 117 -1.68 -2.37 -0.39
CA GLU A 117 -3.09 -2.73 -0.54
C GLU A 117 -3.90 -1.58 -1.15
N SER A 118 -3.81 -0.39 -0.58
CA SER A 118 -4.48 0.80 -1.12
C SER A 118 -3.95 1.19 -2.51
N TYR A 119 -2.66 0.98 -2.77
CA TYR A 119 -2.05 1.24 -4.06
C TYR A 119 -2.62 0.36 -5.17
N ILE A 120 -2.86 -0.92 -4.90
CA ILE A 120 -3.49 -1.86 -5.85
C ILE A 120 -4.85 -1.32 -6.31
N HIS A 121 -5.71 -0.96 -5.36
CA HIS A 121 -7.04 -0.44 -5.68
C HIS A 121 -6.97 0.90 -6.41
N CYS A 122 -6.09 1.81 -5.96
CA CYS A 122 -5.85 3.08 -6.64
C CYS A 122 -5.39 2.87 -8.09
N PHE A 123 -4.51 1.89 -8.34
CA PHE A 123 -4.00 1.60 -9.67
C PHE A 123 -5.09 1.06 -10.59
N ASN A 124 -5.95 0.17 -10.09
CA ASN A 124 -7.10 -0.31 -10.87
C ASN A 124 -8.05 0.84 -11.23
N ASP A 125 -8.32 1.77 -10.31
CA ASP A 125 -9.12 2.96 -10.60
C ASP A 125 -8.44 3.85 -11.67
N TRP A 126 -7.11 3.96 -11.66
CA TRP A 126 -6.38 4.68 -12.72
C TRP A 126 -6.56 4.02 -14.10
N VAL A 127 -6.50 2.69 -14.16
CA VAL A 127 -6.77 1.96 -15.40
C VAL A 127 -8.20 2.23 -15.88
N ALA A 128 -9.18 2.21 -14.97
CA ALA A 128 -10.58 2.49 -15.29
C ALA A 128 -10.79 3.92 -15.82
N ILE A 129 -10.10 4.91 -15.24
CA ILE A 129 -10.21 6.32 -15.65
C ILE A 129 -9.54 6.57 -17.00
N LEU A 130 -8.37 5.97 -17.24
CA LEU A 130 -7.57 6.24 -18.44
C LEU A 130 -7.98 5.40 -19.65
N TYR A 131 -8.35 4.13 -19.42
CA TYR A 131 -8.62 3.16 -20.49
C TYR A 131 -10.05 2.61 -20.46
N GLY A 132 -10.84 2.92 -19.43
CA GLY A 132 -12.22 2.46 -19.28
C GLY A 132 -12.39 1.21 -18.40
N GLU A 133 -13.61 1.04 -17.89
CA GLU A 133 -13.98 -0.02 -16.92
C GLU A 133 -13.80 -1.45 -17.45
N ALA A 134 -14.06 -1.68 -18.75
CA ALA A 134 -13.89 -2.99 -19.37
C ALA A 134 -12.42 -3.44 -19.30
N ILE A 135 -11.50 -2.56 -19.69
CA ILE A 135 -10.06 -2.81 -19.69
C ILE A 135 -9.53 -2.99 -18.25
N ALA A 136 -10.06 -2.21 -17.30
CA ALA A 136 -9.70 -2.33 -15.89
C ALA A 136 -10.09 -3.69 -15.29
N ASN A 137 -11.24 -4.24 -15.67
CA ASN A 137 -11.68 -5.55 -15.18
C ASN A 137 -10.84 -6.71 -15.74
N GLU A 138 -10.39 -6.61 -16.99
CA GLU A 138 -9.50 -7.61 -17.61
C GLU A 138 -8.06 -7.55 -17.08
N ASN A 139 -7.58 -6.35 -16.73
CA ASN A 139 -6.17 -6.10 -16.40
C ASN A 139 -5.97 -5.70 -14.92
N ARG A 140 -6.74 -6.31 -14.02
CA ARG A 140 -6.61 -6.09 -12.57
C ARG A 140 -5.23 -6.43 -12.06
N ILE A 141 -4.56 -5.50 -11.37
CA ILE A 141 -3.18 -5.68 -10.91
C ILE A 141 -3.02 -6.84 -9.91
N GLU A 142 -4.09 -7.19 -9.19
CA GLU A 142 -4.12 -8.33 -8.26
C GLU A 142 -3.80 -9.66 -8.95
N SER A 143 -4.24 -9.85 -10.21
CA SER A 143 -4.00 -11.09 -10.95
C SER A 143 -2.50 -11.27 -11.24
N TYR A 144 -1.83 -10.18 -11.60
CA TYR A 144 -0.38 -10.13 -11.85
C TYR A 144 0.44 -10.29 -10.56
N VAL A 145 -0.01 -9.69 -9.45
CA VAL A 145 0.66 -9.85 -8.15
C VAL A 145 0.52 -11.26 -7.62
N ARG A 146 -0.67 -11.89 -7.74
CA ARG A 146 -0.88 -13.30 -7.34
C ARG A 146 -0.02 -14.26 -8.16
N PHE A 147 0.08 -14.05 -9.47
CA PHE A 147 0.95 -14.84 -10.34
C PHE A 147 2.41 -14.77 -9.88
N ASN A 148 2.92 -13.56 -9.59
CA ASN A 148 4.27 -13.38 -9.07
C ASN A 148 4.49 -13.98 -7.67
N ARG A 149 3.48 -13.89 -6.78
CA ARG A 149 3.55 -14.54 -5.46
C ARG A 149 3.56 -16.05 -5.58
N MET A 150 2.79 -16.64 -6.49
CA MET A 150 2.76 -18.09 -6.71
C MET A 150 4.11 -18.61 -7.22
N HIS A 151 4.77 -17.87 -8.12
CA HIS A 151 6.14 -18.18 -8.53
C HIS A 151 7.17 -18.04 -7.39
N GLN A 152 6.97 -17.10 -6.46
CA GLN A 152 7.88 -16.87 -5.33
C GLN A 152 7.63 -17.80 -4.13
N SER A 153 6.39 -18.22 -3.88
CA SER A 153 6.04 -19.13 -2.78
C SER A 153 6.58 -20.55 -2.97
N VAL A 154 6.92 -20.94 -4.20
CA VAL A 154 7.67 -22.17 -4.49
C VAL A 154 9.07 -22.16 -3.83
N PHE A 155 9.59 -20.98 -3.46
CA PHE A 155 10.95 -20.80 -2.94
C PHE A 155 11.05 -20.20 -1.53
N GLY A 156 9.97 -20.06 -0.75
CA GLY A 156 10.10 -19.64 0.64
C GLY A 156 8.80 -19.44 1.43
N ASN A 157 8.66 -20.18 2.54
CA ASN A 157 7.62 -20.04 3.54
C ASN A 157 8.07 -19.07 4.65
N ALA A 158 7.56 -17.84 4.64
CA ALA A 158 7.43 -16.92 5.79
C ALA A 158 6.89 -15.59 5.26
N ASP A 159 6.16 -14.86 6.10
CA ASP A 159 5.61 -13.51 5.84
C ASP A 159 6.41 -12.72 4.81
N VAL A 160 5.78 -12.41 3.68
CA VAL A 160 6.44 -11.76 2.54
C VAL A 160 6.93 -10.38 2.99
N PRO A 161 8.25 -10.11 3.01
CA PRO A 161 8.76 -8.80 3.39
C PRO A 161 8.18 -7.72 2.47
N ASP A 162 7.83 -6.56 3.02
CA ASP A 162 7.28 -5.40 2.31
C ASP A 162 8.09 -5.03 1.04
N ALA A 163 9.40 -5.25 1.07
CA ALA A 163 10.30 -5.05 -0.08
C ALA A 163 9.97 -5.95 -1.29
N ARG A 164 9.61 -7.23 -1.06
CA ARG A 164 9.22 -8.15 -2.15
C ARG A 164 7.88 -7.74 -2.76
N MET A 165 6.96 -7.24 -1.93
CA MET A 165 5.68 -6.71 -2.40
C MET A 165 5.86 -5.54 -3.36
N ARG A 166 6.74 -4.59 -3.00
CA ARG A 166 7.05 -3.42 -3.82
C ARG A 166 7.65 -3.81 -5.17
N ASN A 167 8.54 -4.80 -5.19
CA ASN A 167 9.12 -5.31 -6.43
C ASN A 167 8.06 -5.99 -7.32
N ALA A 168 7.19 -6.83 -6.72
CA ALA A 168 6.10 -7.48 -7.45
C ALA A 168 5.11 -6.46 -8.04
N LEU A 169 4.78 -5.40 -7.30
CA LEU A 169 3.94 -4.31 -7.77
C LEU A 169 4.60 -3.49 -8.88
N SER A 170 5.91 -3.22 -8.76
CA SER A 170 6.66 -2.51 -9.81
C SER A 170 6.66 -3.29 -11.12
N MET A 171 6.91 -4.61 -11.06
CA MET A 171 6.86 -5.49 -12.24
C MET A 171 5.45 -5.60 -12.81
N ALA A 172 4.43 -5.75 -11.97
CA ALA A 172 3.04 -5.82 -12.41
C ALA A 172 2.60 -4.53 -13.12
N ARG A 173 2.92 -3.36 -12.54
CA ARG A 173 2.67 -2.05 -13.14
C ARG A 173 3.35 -1.93 -14.50
N GLU A 174 4.63 -2.29 -14.59
CA GLU A 174 5.38 -2.18 -15.84
C GLU A 174 4.80 -3.12 -16.92
N SER A 175 4.43 -4.35 -16.56
CA SER A 175 3.78 -5.30 -17.46
C SER A 175 2.45 -4.77 -17.99
N ILE A 176 1.59 -4.23 -17.10
CA ILE A 176 0.30 -3.63 -17.50
C ILE A 176 0.52 -2.38 -18.35
N SER A 177 1.45 -1.51 -17.98
CA SER A 177 1.77 -0.30 -18.73
C SER A 177 2.29 -0.62 -20.14
N ARG A 178 3.11 -1.67 -20.29
CA ARG A 178 3.58 -2.14 -21.60
C ARG A 178 2.45 -2.74 -22.43
N LYS A 179 1.54 -3.49 -21.79
CA LYS A 179 0.39 -4.13 -22.47
C LYS A 179 -0.64 -3.12 -22.95
N LEU A 180 -0.96 -2.11 -22.14
CA LEU A 180 -1.98 -1.12 -22.44
C LEU A 180 -1.46 0.04 -23.30
N GLY A 181 -0.16 0.30 -23.31
CA GLY A 181 0.45 1.35 -24.12
C GLY A 181 0.05 2.75 -23.69
N TYR A 182 -0.07 3.65 -24.66
CA TYR A 182 -0.50 5.04 -24.43
C TYR A 182 -2.03 5.13 -24.37
N TYR A 183 -2.53 6.08 -23.57
CA TYR A 183 -3.95 6.47 -23.55
C TYR A 183 -4.18 7.79 -24.29
#